data_AF-A0A925P3C4-F1
#
_entry.id   AF-A0A925P3C4-F1
#
_cell.length_a   1.000
_cell.length_b   1.000
_cell.length_c   1.000
_cell.angle_alpha   90.00
_cell.angle_beta   90.00
_cell.angle_gamma   90.00
#
_symmetry.space_group_name_H-M   'P 1'
#
loop_
_entity.id
_entity.type
_entity.pdbx_description
1 polymer ?
#
loop_
_entity_poly.entity_id
_entity_poly.type
_entity_poly.pdbx_seq_one_letter_code
_entity_poly.pdbx_strand_id
1 'polypeptide(L)' 'SLRNDHGTQYGTYIAVQNELVAAVNELRDELASEKFGKKYNECTTEQKDAIRDAIPSRISEAEQKTIGGKK' A
#
# COMPACT_ATOMS: atom_id res chain seq x y z
N SER A 1 -10.37 33.42 -17.46
CA SER A 1 -10.91 32.24 -16.77
C SER A 1 -9.79 31.27 -16.46
N LEU A 2 -9.19 31.34 -15.26
CA LEU A 2 -8.32 30.29 -14.75
C LEU A 2 -9.12 29.53 -13.69
N ARG A 3 -9.88 28.53 -14.12
CA ARG A 3 -10.53 27.57 -13.24
C ARG A 3 -9.83 26.23 -13.44
N ASN A 4 -9.15 25.78 -12.39
CA ASN A 4 -8.88 24.39 -12.07
C ASN A 4 -7.99 23.59 -13.05
N ASP A 5 -6.69 23.63 -12.83
CA ASP A 5 -5.78 22.54 -13.24
C ASP A 5 -5.19 21.76 -12.04
N HIS A 6 -5.64 22.06 -10.81
CA HIS A 6 -5.21 21.34 -9.61
C HIS A 6 -6.04 20.07 -9.33
N GLY A 7 -7.23 19.92 -9.93
CA GLY A 7 -8.05 18.72 -9.78
C GLY A 7 -7.56 17.53 -10.62
N THR A 8 -6.96 17.80 -11.77
CA THR A 8 -6.54 16.77 -12.74
C THR A 8 -5.33 15.99 -12.23
N GLN A 9 -4.28 16.69 -11.75
CA GLN A 9 -3.09 16.03 -11.18
C GLN A 9 -3.39 15.28 -9.88
N TYR A 10 -4.27 15.82 -9.03
CA TYR A 10 -4.67 15.13 -7.81
C TYR A 10 -5.47 13.86 -8.11
N GLY A 11 -6.37 13.90 -9.09
CA GLY A 11 -7.07 12.70 -9.59
C GLY A 11 -6.11 11.63 -10.12
N THR A 12 -5.10 12.03 -10.91
CA THR A 12 -4.05 11.10 -11.39
C THR A 12 -3.24 10.50 -10.26
N TYR A 13 -2.86 11.30 -9.25
CA TYR A 13 -2.13 10.82 -8.08
C TYR A 13 -2.92 9.76 -7.29
N ILE A 14 -4.21 9.99 -7.04
CA ILE A 14 -5.07 9.03 -6.33
C ILE A 14 -5.26 7.74 -7.14
N ALA A 15 -5.41 7.82 -8.46
CA ALA A 15 -5.50 6.65 -9.31
C ALA A 15 -4.23 5.80 -9.24
N VAL A 16 -3.05 6.42 -9.36
CA VAL A 16 -1.76 5.73 -9.23
C VAL A 16 -1.61 5.06 -7.86
N GLN A 17 -2.01 5.75 -6.78
CA GLN A 17 -1.95 5.18 -5.43
C GLN A 17 -2.85 3.95 -5.28
N ASN A 18 -4.07 3.97 -5.83
CA ASN A 18 -4.98 2.82 -5.79
C ASN A 18 -4.40 1.61 -6.54
N GLU A 19 -3.81 1.83 -7.71
CA GLU A 19 -3.13 0.79 -8.49
C GLU A 19 -1.93 0.21 -7.73
N LEU A 20 -1.11 1.05 -7.10
CA LEU A 20 0.02 0.59 -6.29
C LEU A 20 -0.43 -0.25 -5.09
N VAL A 21 -1.52 0.14 -4.42
CA VAL A 21 -2.11 -0.64 -3.33
C VAL A 21 -2.63 -1.97 -3.83
N ALA A 22 -3.33 -1.99 -4.98
CA ALA A 22 -3.86 -3.20 -5.59
C ALA A 22 -2.73 -4.18 -5.94
N ALA A 23 -1.67 -3.71 -6.62
CA ALA A 23 -0.52 -4.52 -6.98
C ALA A 23 0.19 -5.11 -5.75
N VAL A 24 0.36 -4.34 -4.68
CA VAL A 24 0.94 -4.85 -3.43
C VAL A 24 0.04 -5.91 -2.79
N ASN A 25 -1.28 -5.71 -2.81
CA ASN A 25 -2.22 -6.70 -2.26
C ASN A 25 -2.19 -8.01 -3.05
N GLU A 26 -2.11 -7.95 -4.38
CA GLU A 26 -1.97 -9.14 -5.23
C GLU A 26 -0.70 -9.92 -4.89
N LEU A 27 0.45 -9.24 -4.82
CA LEU A 27 1.71 -9.89 -4.45
C LEU A 27 1.68 -10.54 -3.06
N ARG A 28 0.98 -9.92 -2.10
CA ARG A 28 0.80 -10.49 -0.75
C ARG A 28 -0.14 -11.69 -0.76
N ASP A 29 -1.20 -11.67 -1.58
CA ASP A 29 -2.13 -12.79 -1.70
C ASP A 29 -1.48 -13.99 -2.39
N GLU A 30 -0.64 -13.75 -3.40
CA GLU A 30 0.17 -14.79 -4.04
C GLU A 30 1.17 -15.41 -3.06
N LEU A 31 1.91 -14.58 -2.31
CA LEU A 31 2.86 -15.09 -1.31
C LEU A 31 2.15 -15.86 -0.18
N ALA A 32 0.99 -15.37 0.26
CA ALA A 32 0.15 -16.07 1.24
C ALA A 32 -0.29 -17.45 0.73
N SER A 33 -0.72 -17.51 -0.53
CA SER A 33 -1.17 -18.73 -1.18
C SER A 33 -0.01 -19.71 -1.37
N GLU A 34 1.17 -19.23 -1.75
CA GLU A 34 2.38 -20.05 -1.91
C GLU A 34 2.88 -20.62 -0.56
N LYS A 35 2.96 -19.78 0.48
CA LYS A 35 3.55 -20.17 1.77
C LYS A 35 2.59 -20.90 2.70
N PHE A 36 1.32 -20.50 2.69
CA PHE A 36 0.32 -20.94 3.67
C PHE A 36 -0.90 -21.61 3.05
N GLY A 37 -0.99 -21.67 1.71
CA GLY A 37 -2.10 -22.33 1.02
C GLY A 37 -3.45 -21.63 1.18
N LYS A 38 -3.45 -20.34 1.55
CA LYS A 38 -4.66 -19.55 1.80
C LYS A 38 -4.44 -18.08 1.47
N LYS A 39 -5.53 -17.34 1.30
CA LYS A 39 -5.46 -15.92 0.97
C LYS A 39 -4.84 -15.11 2.10
N TYR A 40 -4.22 -13.98 1.76
CA TYR A 40 -3.63 -13.07 2.74
C TYR A 40 -4.64 -12.62 3.79
N ASN A 41 -5.91 -12.44 3.40
CA ASN A 41 -6.97 -12.06 4.35
C ASN A 41 -7.26 -13.14 5.40
N GLU A 42 -7.02 -14.40 5.07
CA GLU A 42 -7.24 -15.59 5.92
C GLU A 42 -5.98 -15.99 6.72
N CYS A 43 -4.86 -15.30 6.50
CA CYS A 43 -3.65 -15.45 7.30
C CYS A 43 -3.85 -14.95 8.74
N THR A 44 -3.16 -15.59 9.68
CA THR A 44 -3.05 -15.12 11.07
C THR A 44 -2.21 -13.84 11.13
N THR A 45 -2.24 -13.14 12.26
CA THR A 45 -1.42 -11.94 12.46
C THR A 45 0.06 -12.21 12.19
N GLU A 46 0.62 -13.29 12.73
CA GLU A 46 2.03 -13.65 12.56
C GLU A 46 2.37 -13.94 11.09
N GLN A 47 1.48 -14.62 10.37
CA GLN A 47 1.65 -14.90 8.94
C GLN A 47 1.56 -13.61 8.10
N LYS A 48 0.64 -12.72 8.44
CA LYS A 48 0.52 -11.40 7.79
C LYS A 48 1.77 -10.57 8.03
N ASP A 49 2.32 -10.58 9.23
CA ASP A 49 3.55 -9.83 9.55
C ASP A 49 4.75 -10.39 8.79
N ALA A 50 4.93 -11.71 8.72
CA ALA A 50 5.97 -12.31 7.88
C ALA A 50 5.84 -11.93 6.39
N ILE A 51 4.62 -11.86 5.86
CA ILE A 51 4.35 -11.43 4.48
C ILE A 51 4.62 -9.92 4.30
N ARG A 52 4.30 -9.09 5.29
CA ARG A 52 4.58 -7.64 5.26
C ARG A 52 6.08 -7.36 5.30
N ASP A 53 6.84 -8.15 6.05
CA ASP A 53 8.30 -8.06 6.10
C ASP A 53 8.93 -8.49 4.76
N ALA A 54 8.37 -9.52 4.11
CA ALA A 54 8.82 -9.96 2.79
C ALA A 54 8.41 -9.00 1.67
N ILE A 55 7.23 -8.38 1.76
CA ILE A 55 6.67 -7.46 0.77
C ILE A 55 6.35 -6.12 1.45
N PRO A 56 7.38 -5.29 1.69
CA PRO A 56 7.21 -3.98 2.30
C PRO A 56 6.51 -3.04 1.30
N SER A 57 5.40 -2.43 1.74
CA SER A 57 4.73 -1.38 0.97
C SER A 57 5.44 -0.05 1.17
N ARG A 58 6.08 0.50 0.13
CA ARG A 58 6.73 1.82 0.16
C ARG A 58 5.78 2.98 0.51
N ILE A 59 4.47 2.75 0.47
CA ILE A 59 3.44 3.70 0.92
C ILE A 59 3.61 4.05 2.41
N SER A 60 4.13 3.12 3.23
CA SER A 60 4.35 3.34 4.66
C SER A 60 5.46 4.38 4.97
N GLU A 61 6.46 4.50 4.09
CA GLU A 61 7.59 5.42 4.31
C GLU A 61 7.20 6.89 4.01
N ALA A 62 6.23 7.11 3.12
CA ALA A 62 5.66 8.43 2.86
C ALA A 62 4.84 8.95 4.06
N GLU A 63 4.23 8.06 4.85
CA GLU A 63 3.43 8.45 6.03
C GLU A 63 4.31 8.76 7.25
N GLN A 64 5.41 8.04 7.45
CA GLN A 64 6.28 8.20 8.63
C GLN A 64 7.21 9.42 8.58
N LYS A 65 7.35 10.12 7.43
CA LYS A 65 8.09 11.40 7.37
C LYS A 65 7.32 12.63 7.87
N THR A 66 6.08 12.47 8.33
CA THR A 66 5.22 13.60 8.77
C THR A 66 4.94 13.65 10.28
N ILE A 67 5.66 12.86 11.10
CA ILE A 67 5.53 12.90 12.57
C ILE A 67 6.93 13.05 13.20
N GLY A 68 7.65 14.08 12.78
CA GLY A 68 9.00 14.40 13.26
C GLY A 68 9.24 15.88 13.50
N GLY A 69 8.17 16.68 13.67
CA GLY A 69 8.26 18.12 13.91
C GLY A 69 7.47 18.53 15.14
N LYS A 70 7.82 18.02 16.32
CA LYS A 70 7.40 18.64 17.59
C LYS A 70 8.08 20.01 17.68
N LYS A 71 7.29 21.08 17.70
CA LYS A 71 7.54 22.25 18.55
C LYS A 71 6.33 22.42 19.44
#